data_AF-A0AB34GAU5-F1
#
_entry.id   AF-A0AB34GAU5-F1
#
_cell.length_a   1.000
_cell.length_b   1.000
_cell.length_c   1.000
_cell.angle_alpha   90.00
_cell.angle_beta   90.00
_cell.angle_gamma   90.00
#
_symmetry.space_group_name_H-M   'P 1'
#
loop_
_entity.id
_entity.type
_entity.pdbx_description
1 polymer ?
#
loop_
_entity_poly.entity_id
_entity_poly.type
_entity_poly.pdbx_seq_one_letter_code
_entity_poly.pdbx_strand_id
1 'polypeptide(L)'
;MSAFSGVQGYETLSSAQQQERDAANVADHGHARRPSAPPPHLSRVLYIPPHSSSNVHALVHDVSTEYKHAIGHAPLGGSDIIGDALMGSRLFMTRLGTMAKPAPDAQETAAEYAIDAKVMETEALVTLQPSESGGVSRTVTVSLPKATDDFTLTGDNITDVTASFPVPDTTSSAGVARHPFFTFPCRDGPRELQWQIYPADSGPLRYMLVEMSDEAVNNVAEPKPEDIRAIYHHIGQSPSLSLSSSEGVLLLQPDYPTGVVLEGAVLASLLGLLWRVRGMELKPLAYDVQQGGKKSFLRRVLKG
;
A
#
# COMPACT_ATOMS: atom_id res chain seq x y z
N MET A 1 -9.51 33.77 -10.82
CA MET A 1 -8.96 32.50 -11.34
C MET A 1 -9.10 31.47 -10.23
N SER A 2 -10.12 30.62 -10.27
CA SER A 2 -10.44 29.65 -9.20
C SER A 2 -11.21 28.49 -9.84
N ALA A 3 -10.49 27.64 -10.58
CA ALA A 3 -11.11 26.55 -11.33
C ALA A 3 -10.47 25.17 -11.07
N PHE A 4 -9.53 25.07 -10.12
CA PHE A 4 -8.82 23.82 -9.82
C PHE A 4 -8.84 23.42 -8.33
N SER A 5 -9.55 24.15 -7.47
CA SER A 5 -9.59 23.90 -6.02
C SER A 5 -10.63 22.84 -5.60
N GLY A 6 -10.79 21.78 -6.40
CA GLY A 6 -11.69 20.66 -6.11
C GLY A 6 -10.99 19.33 -6.28
N VAL A 7 -11.59 18.26 -5.76
CA VAL A 7 -11.09 16.86 -5.81
C VAL A 7 -10.54 16.49 -7.20
N GLN A 8 -11.24 16.88 -8.27
CA GLN A 8 -10.81 16.66 -9.67
C GLN A 8 -9.53 17.42 -10.07
N GLY A 9 -9.30 18.61 -9.50
CA GLY A 9 -8.08 19.39 -9.71
C GLY A 9 -6.88 18.76 -9.02
N TYR A 10 -7.06 18.27 -7.79
CA TYR A 10 -6.01 17.55 -7.05
C TYR A 10 -5.65 16.21 -7.72
N GLU A 11 -6.64 15.48 -8.26
CA GLU A 11 -6.41 14.24 -9.02
C GLU A 11 -5.60 14.47 -10.31
N THR A 12 -5.93 15.51 -11.08
CA THR A 12 -5.23 15.81 -12.33
C THR A 12 -3.78 16.24 -12.06
N LEU A 13 -3.56 17.00 -10.98
CA LEU A 13 -2.24 17.49 -10.61
C LEU A 13 -1.36 16.40 -9.98
N SER A 14 -1.90 15.54 -9.10
CA SER A 14 -1.13 14.42 -8.54
C SER A 14 -0.73 13.42 -9.63
N SER A 15 -1.59 13.24 -10.64
CA SER A 15 -1.29 12.44 -11.83
C SER A 15 -0.15 13.01 -12.65
N ALA A 16 -0.20 14.30 -12.98
CA ALA A 16 0.86 14.97 -13.71
C ALA A 16 2.20 14.88 -12.95
N GLN A 17 2.19 15.12 -11.64
CA GLN A 17 3.39 15.04 -10.80
C GLN A 17 3.96 13.62 -10.73
N GLN A 18 3.13 12.59 -10.60
CA GLN A 18 3.61 11.21 -10.55
C GLN A 18 4.21 10.79 -11.90
N GLN A 19 3.57 11.13 -13.02
CA GLN A 19 4.12 10.87 -14.35
C GLN A 19 5.43 11.61 -14.58
N GLU A 20 5.54 12.86 -14.13
CA GLU A 20 6.76 13.65 -14.22
C GLU A 20 7.86 13.10 -13.29
N ARG A 21 7.52 12.62 -12.08
CA ARG A 21 8.46 11.91 -11.19
C ARG A 21 8.97 10.63 -11.82
N ASP A 22 8.09 9.82 -12.42
CA ASP A 22 8.48 8.58 -13.07
C ASP A 22 9.37 8.88 -14.31
N ALA A 23 9.04 9.90 -15.10
CA ALA A 23 9.84 10.36 -16.22
C ALA A 23 11.20 10.95 -15.80
N ALA A 24 11.22 11.80 -14.76
CA ALA A 24 12.43 12.41 -14.22
C ALA A 24 13.35 11.36 -13.58
N ASN A 25 12.79 10.36 -12.89
CA ASN A 25 13.56 9.22 -12.37
C ASN A 25 14.28 8.46 -13.49
N VAL A 26 13.58 8.19 -14.60
CA VAL A 26 14.17 7.54 -15.78
C VAL A 26 15.23 8.43 -16.44
N ALA A 27 15.00 9.74 -16.52
CA ALA A 27 15.92 10.69 -17.15
C ALA A 27 17.20 10.93 -16.34
N ASP A 28 17.10 11.15 -15.03
CA ASP A 28 18.22 11.50 -14.16
C ASP A 28 19.12 10.31 -13.83
N HIS A 29 18.56 9.09 -13.77
CA HIS A 29 19.26 7.92 -13.24
C HIS A 29 19.17 6.67 -14.09
N GLY A 30 18.52 6.73 -15.25
CA GLY A 30 18.16 5.53 -15.99
C GLY A 30 17.25 4.62 -15.15
N HIS A 31 17.29 3.32 -15.41
CA HIS A 31 16.54 2.32 -14.63
C HIS A 31 17.18 2.01 -13.25
N ALA A 32 18.08 2.86 -12.75
CA ALA A 32 18.76 2.61 -11.48
C ALA A 32 17.85 3.01 -10.30
N ARG A 33 17.79 2.15 -9.28
CA ARG A 33 17.01 2.41 -8.06
C ARG A 33 17.65 3.56 -7.26
N ARG A 34 16.82 4.36 -6.57
CA ARG A 34 17.23 5.33 -5.54
C ARG A 34 16.93 4.78 -4.13
N PRO A 35 17.87 4.06 -3.48
CA PRO A 35 17.66 3.69 -2.10
C PRO A 35 17.73 4.91 -1.19
N SER A 36 16.82 5.00 -0.23
CA SER A 36 16.80 6.10 0.76
C SER A 36 16.67 5.55 2.18
N ALA A 37 17.18 6.30 3.16
CA ALA A 37 16.93 5.97 4.56
C ALA A 37 15.44 6.16 4.88
N PRO A 38 14.83 5.32 5.75
CA PRO A 38 13.50 5.60 6.29
C PRO A 38 13.45 7.01 6.90
N PRO A 39 12.37 7.79 6.69
CA PRO A 39 12.26 9.11 7.30
C PRO A 39 12.35 9.00 8.83
N PRO A 40 13.19 9.82 9.49
CA PRO A 40 13.54 9.63 10.90
C PRO A 40 12.37 9.88 11.86
N HIS A 41 11.35 10.62 11.43
CA HIS A 41 10.13 10.85 12.21
C HIS A 41 9.17 9.66 12.17
N LEU A 42 9.36 8.68 11.28
CA LEU A 42 8.55 7.47 11.20
C LEU A 42 9.21 6.33 12.00
N SER A 43 9.05 6.38 13.33
CA SER A 43 9.73 5.44 14.23
C SER A 43 8.83 4.34 14.80
N ARG A 44 7.50 4.47 14.69
CA ARG A 44 6.55 3.42 15.11
C ARG A 44 6.27 2.50 13.93
N VAL A 45 6.29 1.19 14.16
CA VAL A 45 6.15 0.19 13.09
C VAL A 45 5.15 -0.88 13.49
N LEU A 46 4.08 -0.99 12.73
CA LEU A 46 3.06 -2.02 12.90
C LEU A 46 3.26 -3.14 11.88
N TYR A 47 3.32 -4.38 12.34
CA TYR A 47 3.31 -5.56 11.48
C TYR A 47 1.87 -5.95 11.16
N ILE A 48 1.57 -6.09 9.88
CA ILE A 48 0.29 -6.53 9.36
C ILE A 48 0.48 -7.96 8.82
N PRO A 49 -0.09 -8.98 9.49
CA PRO A 49 0.03 -10.37 9.08
C PRO A 49 -0.54 -10.65 7.69
N PRO A 50 -0.25 -11.82 7.11
CA PRO A 50 -0.87 -12.28 5.88
C PRO A 50 -2.40 -12.25 5.98
N HIS A 51 -3.02 -11.37 5.19
CA HIS A 51 -4.46 -11.24 5.07
C HIS A 51 -4.85 -11.26 3.59
N SER A 52 -6.07 -11.72 3.32
CA SER A 52 -6.65 -11.72 1.98
C SER A 52 -8.10 -11.28 2.08
N SER A 53 -8.74 -11.05 0.94
CA SER A 53 -10.19 -10.79 0.89
C SER A 53 -11.04 -11.96 1.41
N SER A 54 -10.44 -13.12 1.68
CA SER A 54 -11.09 -14.32 2.21
C SER A 54 -10.66 -14.68 3.62
N ASN A 55 -9.56 -14.11 4.15
CA ASN A 55 -9.08 -14.40 5.49
C ASN A 55 -9.44 -13.23 6.41
N VAL A 56 -10.30 -13.55 7.37
CA VAL A 56 -11.19 -12.59 8.01
C VAL A 56 -10.61 -12.03 9.30
N HIS A 57 -9.64 -12.69 9.93
CA HIS A 57 -9.12 -12.29 11.23
C HIS A 57 -7.60 -12.12 11.23
N ALA A 58 -7.11 -10.98 11.71
CA ALA A 58 -5.67 -10.71 11.83
C ALA A 58 -5.37 -9.85 13.06
N LEU A 59 -4.22 -10.13 13.70
CA LEU A 59 -3.72 -9.36 14.85
C LEU A 59 -2.53 -8.51 14.42
N VAL A 60 -2.62 -7.20 14.64
CA VAL A 60 -1.57 -6.23 14.34
C VAL A 60 -0.74 -6.02 15.59
N HIS A 61 0.58 -6.07 15.45
CA HIS A 61 1.52 -5.93 16.56
C HIS A 61 2.50 -4.80 16.29
N ASP A 62 2.92 -4.09 17.34
CA ASP A 62 4.08 -3.23 17.28
C ASP A 62 5.35 -4.09 17.14
N VAL A 63 6.14 -3.81 16.10
CA VAL A 63 7.42 -4.46 15.80
C VAL A 63 8.54 -3.42 15.60
N SER A 64 8.40 -2.24 16.20
CA SER A 64 9.34 -1.12 16.06
C SER A 64 10.78 -1.53 16.42
N THR A 65 10.93 -2.35 17.45
CA THR A 65 12.23 -2.87 17.91
C THR A 65 12.85 -3.84 16.91
N GLU A 66 12.07 -4.81 16.42
CA GLU A 66 12.47 -5.83 15.47
C GLU A 66 12.80 -5.20 14.12
N TYR A 67 12.00 -4.22 13.69
CA TYR A 67 12.25 -3.45 12.48
C TYR A 67 13.56 -2.68 12.58
N LYS A 68 13.76 -1.90 13.65
CA LYS A 68 15.02 -1.15 13.86
C LYS A 68 16.23 -2.07 13.89
N HIS A 69 16.12 -3.22 14.54
CA HIS A 69 17.17 -4.23 14.55
C HIS A 69 17.43 -4.78 13.15
N ALA A 70 16.39 -5.19 12.41
CA ALA A 70 16.50 -5.74 11.07
C ALA A 70 17.07 -4.73 10.07
N ILE A 71 16.75 -3.44 10.17
CA ILE A 71 17.29 -2.43 9.27
C ILE A 71 18.76 -2.13 9.59
N GLY A 72 19.13 -2.05 10.87
CA GLY A 72 20.50 -1.74 11.28
C GLY A 72 21.48 -2.91 11.26
N HIS A 73 20.99 -4.15 11.37
CA HIS A 73 21.86 -5.32 11.58
C HIS A 73 21.67 -6.39 10.49
N ALA A 74 22.80 -6.92 10.00
CA ALA A 74 22.79 -8.05 9.08
C ALA A 74 22.50 -9.36 9.84
N PRO A 75 21.57 -10.21 9.36
CA PRO A 75 21.22 -11.46 10.04
C PRO A 75 22.38 -12.48 10.10
N LEU A 76 23.41 -12.32 9.26
CA LEU A 76 24.59 -13.19 9.18
C LEU A 76 25.87 -12.54 9.73
N GLY A 77 25.75 -11.42 10.47
CA GLY A 77 26.90 -10.62 10.91
C GLY A 77 27.47 -9.70 9.83
N GLY A 78 28.51 -8.92 10.17
CA GLY A 78 29.14 -7.97 9.24
C GLY A 78 28.40 -6.64 9.09
N SER A 79 27.55 -6.27 10.06
CA SER A 79 26.84 -4.99 10.07
C SER A 79 27.79 -3.79 9.93
N ASP A 80 28.99 -3.87 10.52
CA ASP A 80 30.03 -2.83 10.45
C ASP A 80 30.56 -2.58 9.03
N ILE A 81 30.36 -3.54 8.11
CA ILE A 81 30.82 -3.48 6.72
C ILE A 81 29.68 -3.13 5.77
N ILE A 82 28.48 -3.69 6.01
CA ILE A 82 27.34 -3.58 5.10
C ILE A 82 26.50 -2.33 5.38
N GLY A 83 26.47 -1.86 6.64
CA GLY A 83 25.69 -0.70 7.07
C GLY A 83 24.17 -0.95 7.11
N ASP A 84 23.44 0.15 7.24
CA ASP A 84 21.98 0.18 7.30
C ASP A 84 21.34 -0.21 5.96
N ALA A 85 20.24 -0.94 6.04
CA ALA A 85 19.46 -1.29 4.86
C ALA A 85 18.61 -0.09 4.39
N LEU A 86 18.94 0.46 3.22
CA LEU A 86 18.19 1.57 2.63
C LEU A 86 16.89 1.08 1.95
N MET A 87 15.77 1.76 2.19
CA MET A 87 14.48 1.50 1.56
C MET A 87 14.61 1.46 0.03
N GLY A 88 13.95 0.50 -0.62
CA GLY A 88 14.04 0.32 -2.07
C GLY A 88 15.26 -0.51 -2.54
N SER A 89 16.23 -0.75 -1.66
CA SER A 89 17.32 -1.70 -1.93
C SER A 89 16.86 -3.15 -1.77
N ARG A 90 17.53 -4.08 -2.46
CA ARG A 90 17.32 -5.53 -2.24
C ARG A 90 17.70 -5.95 -0.82
N LEU A 91 18.72 -5.32 -0.23
CA LEU A 91 19.14 -5.59 1.14
C LEU A 91 18.00 -5.32 2.13
N PHE A 92 17.30 -4.19 1.96
CA PHE A 92 16.13 -3.85 2.76
C PHE A 92 15.02 -4.89 2.64
N MET A 93 14.69 -5.30 1.41
CA MET A 93 13.69 -6.35 1.18
C MET A 93 14.07 -7.66 1.87
N THR A 94 15.33 -8.08 1.73
CA THR A 94 15.84 -9.31 2.35
C THR A 94 15.78 -9.21 3.87
N ARG A 95 16.31 -8.14 4.47
CA ARG A 95 16.34 -7.99 5.93
C ARG A 95 14.93 -7.90 6.52
N LEU A 96 14.03 -7.18 5.86
CA LEU A 96 12.62 -7.10 6.26
C LEU A 96 11.92 -8.46 6.14
N GLY A 97 12.19 -9.21 5.07
CA GLY A 97 11.66 -10.57 4.88
C GLY A 97 12.16 -11.59 5.91
N THR A 98 13.36 -11.40 6.45
CA THR A 98 13.96 -12.24 7.51
C THR A 98 13.80 -11.69 8.92
N MET A 99 13.11 -10.56 9.09
CA MET A 99 12.84 -9.97 10.40
C MET A 99 12.07 -10.98 11.26
N ALA A 100 12.36 -11.00 12.57
CA ALA A 100 11.56 -11.76 13.51
C ALA A 100 10.12 -11.24 13.48
N LYS A 101 9.16 -12.13 13.22
CA LYS A 101 7.74 -11.80 13.15
C LYS A 101 7.04 -12.28 14.42
N PRO A 102 5.99 -11.59 14.89
CA PRO A 102 5.13 -12.10 15.95
C PRO A 102 4.65 -13.51 15.62
N ALA A 103 4.67 -14.39 16.61
CA ALA A 103 4.20 -15.75 16.43
C ALA A 103 2.68 -15.75 16.14
N PRO A 104 2.16 -16.66 15.31
CA PRO A 104 0.74 -16.69 14.95
C PRO A 104 -0.19 -16.99 16.14
N ASP A 105 0.37 -17.52 17.23
CA ASP A 105 -0.27 -17.81 18.52
C ASP A 105 0.05 -16.76 19.59
N ALA A 106 0.71 -15.64 19.22
CA ALA A 106 0.94 -14.54 20.13
C ALA A 106 -0.40 -14.08 20.73
N GLN A 107 -0.43 -14.02 22.05
CA GLN A 107 -1.65 -13.79 22.82
C GLN A 107 -2.31 -12.47 22.40
N GLU A 108 -3.63 -12.45 22.24
CA GLU A 108 -4.41 -11.25 21.86
C GLU A 108 -4.08 -10.02 22.72
N THR A 109 -3.68 -10.24 23.97
CA THR A 109 -3.27 -9.20 24.92
C THR A 109 -1.99 -8.46 24.53
N ALA A 110 -1.22 -8.96 23.58
CA ALA A 110 0.00 -8.33 23.05
C ALA A 110 -0.21 -7.76 21.62
N ALA A 111 -1.41 -7.86 21.06
CA ALA A 111 -1.76 -7.18 19.82
C ALA A 111 -2.12 -5.73 20.11
N GLU A 112 -1.74 -4.81 19.24
CA GLU A 112 -2.19 -3.41 19.29
C GLU A 112 -3.62 -3.28 18.73
N TYR A 113 -3.91 -4.04 17.66
CA TYR A 113 -5.23 -4.08 17.05
C TYR A 113 -5.64 -5.49 16.63
N ALA A 114 -6.93 -5.76 16.75
CA ALA A 114 -7.60 -6.89 16.11
C ALA A 114 -8.36 -6.40 14.88
N ILE A 115 -8.20 -7.11 13.77
CA ILE A 115 -8.91 -6.89 12.51
C ILE A 115 -9.88 -8.06 12.33
N ASP A 116 -11.14 -7.73 12.03
CA ASP A 116 -12.15 -8.69 11.59
C ASP A 116 -12.81 -8.21 10.29
N ALA A 117 -13.04 -9.08 9.31
CA ALA A 117 -13.60 -8.73 8.01
C ALA A 117 -14.81 -9.59 7.61
N LYS A 118 -16.00 -9.00 7.60
CA LYS A 118 -17.22 -9.67 7.15
C LYS A 118 -17.48 -9.39 5.67
N VAL A 119 -17.36 -10.41 4.83
CA VAL A 119 -17.71 -10.32 3.41
C VAL A 119 -19.19 -10.65 3.20
N MET A 120 -19.93 -9.73 2.62
CA MET A 120 -21.34 -9.87 2.28
C MET A 120 -21.53 -9.92 0.76
N GLU A 121 -22.77 -10.04 0.29
CA GLU A 121 -23.07 -10.18 -1.14
C GLU A 121 -22.65 -8.95 -1.94
N THR A 122 -22.98 -7.75 -1.45
CA THR A 122 -22.78 -6.47 -2.15
C THR A 122 -21.65 -5.62 -1.59
N GLU A 123 -21.18 -5.90 -0.38
CA GLU A 123 -20.13 -5.12 0.30
C GLU A 123 -19.28 -6.02 1.19
N ALA A 124 -18.10 -5.54 1.58
CA ALA A 124 -17.30 -6.11 2.66
C ALA A 124 -17.17 -5.08 3.77
N LEU A 125 -17.18 -5.54 5.02
CA LEU A 125 -17.04 -4.71 6.21
C LEU A 125 -15.80 -5.14 6.99
N VAL A 126 -14.83 -4.26 7.18
CA VAL A 126 -13.63 -4.53 8.00
C VAL A 126 -13.72 -3.73 9.29
N THR A 127 -13.72 -4.39 10.44
CA THR A 127 -13.67 -3.75 11.76
C THR A 127 -12.28 -3.84 12.34
N LEU A 128 -11.75 -2.70 12.74
CA LEU A 128 -10.48 -2.53 13.44
C LEU A 128 -10.78 -2.18 14.90
N GLN A 129 -10.33 -3.02 15.82
CA GLN A 129 -10.53 -2.85 17.26
C GLN A 129 -9.17 -2.71 17.96
N PRO A 130 -8.90 -1.59 18.65
CA PRO A 130 -7.72 -1.46 19.50
C PRO A 130 -7.84 -2.41 20.71
N SER A 131 -6.73 -3.04 21.10
CA SER A 131 -6.71 -4.03 22.19
C SER A 131 -6.68 -3.42 23.61
N GLU A 132 -6.65 -2.09 23.75
CA GLU A 132 -6.50 -1.45 25.06
C GLU A 132 -7.62 -1.80 26.05
N SER A 133 -7.20 -2.43 27.15
CA SER A 133 -7.97 -2.60 28.38
C SER A 133 -7.85 -1.34 29.24
N GLY A 134 -8.70 -0.33 29.06
CA GLY A 134 -8.64 0.83 29.97
C GLY A 134 -9.45 2.10 29.66
N GLY A 135 -10.09 2.23 28.50
CA GLY A 135 -10.88 3.41 28.17
C GLY A 135 -11.33 3.41 26.71
N VAL A 136 -12.49 4.01 26.43
CA VAL A 136 -13.27 4.01 25.17
C VAL A 136 -12.52 3.41 23.96
N SER A 137 -12.67 2.09 23.79
CA SER A 137 -12.22 1.40 22.56
C SER A 137 -13.02 1.98 21.38
N ARG A 138 -12.33 2.68 20.48
CA ARG A 138 -12.93 3.25 19.28
C ARG A 138 -12.70 2.31 18.12
N THR A 139 -13.70 1.48 17.84
CA THR A 139 -13.73 0.64 16.66
C THR A 139 -13.82 1.51 15.41
N VAL A 140 -12.91 1.31 14.46
CA VAL A 140 -13.00 1.90 13.12
C VAL A 140 -13.53 0.84 12.16
N THR A 141 -14.53 1.19 11.37
CA THR A 141 -15.16 0.28 10.41
C THR A 141 -14.92 0.77 8.99
N VAL A 142 -14.46 -0.10 8.11
CA VAL A 142 -14.28 0.15 6.67
C VAL A 142 -15.41 -0.52 5.92
N SER A 143 -16.25 0.24 5.21
CA SER A 143 -17.23 -0.32 4.28
C SER A 143 -16.69 -0.26 2.86
N LEU A 144 -16.66 -1.42 2.20
CA LEU A 144 -16.10 -1.66 0.87
C LEU A 144 -17.19 -2.15 -0.08
N PRO A 145 -17.94 -1.25 -0.75
CA PRO A 145 -18.94 -1.63 -1.75
C PRO A 145 -18.30 -2.35 -2.94
N LYS A 146 -18.82 -3.50 -3.40
CA LYS A 146 -18.22 -4.21 -4.54
C LYS A 146 -18.38 -3.49 -5.89
N ALA A 147 -19.32 -2.53 -5.98
CA ALA A 147 -19.67 -1.84 -7.21
C ALA A 147 -18.73 -0.67 -7.56
N THR A 148 -17.92 -0.19 -6.61
CA THR A 148 -17.08 1.01 -6.77
C THR A 148 -15.67 0.72 -6.28
N ASP A 149 -14.68 1.50 -6.74
CA ASP A 149 -13.32 1.45 -6.19
C ASP A 149 -13.22 2.24 -4.86
N ASP A 150 -14.11 3.21 -4.64
CA ASP A 150 -14.21 4.03 -3.43
C ASP A 150 -14.68 3.24 -2.22
N PHE A 151 -14.36 3.73 -1.01
CA PHE A 151 -14.80 3.11 0.24
C PHE A 151 -15.00 4.15 1.33
N THR A 152 -15.62 3.75 2.45
CA THR A 152 -15.87 4.68 3.56
C THR A 152 -15.26 4.16 4.86
N LEU A 153 -14.78 5.10 5.67
CA LEU A 153 -14.27 4.87 7.02
C LEU A 153 -15.28 5.44 8.01
N THR A 154 -15.75 4.61 8.93
CA THR A 154 -16.70 4.99 9.99
C THR A 154 -16.03 4.79 11.35
N GLY A 155 -15.72 5.89 12.02
CA GLY A 155 -15.30 5.91 13.43
C GLY A 155 -16.13 6.95 14.18
N ASP A 156 -15.48 7.98 14.71
CA ASP A 156 -16.18 9.14 15.28
C ASP A 156 -16.97 9.93 14.23
N ASN A 157 -16.47 9.96 13.00
CA ASN A 157 -17.10 10.56 11.83
C ASN A 157 -17.04 9.58 10.66
N ILE A 158 -17.92 9.79 9.67
CA ILE A 158 -17.85 9.12 8.37
C ILE A 158 -16.86 9.89 7.51
N THR A 159 -15.93 9.19 6.88
CA THR A 159 -14.93 9.74 5.97
C THR A 159 -14.97 8.95 4.68
N ASP A 160 -15.28 9.63 3.59
CA ASP A 160 -15.24 9.04 2.25
C ASP A 160 -13.79 8.98 1.78
N VAL A 161 -13.41 7.83 1.21
CA VAL A 161 -12.10 7.60 0.62
C VAL A 161 -12.30 7.35 -0.87
N THR A 162 -11.80 8.27 -1.68
CA THR A 162 -11.99 8.26 -3.13
C THR A 162 -10.76 7.69 -3.82
N ALA A 163 -10.98 6.73 -4.72
CA ALA A 163 -9.95 6.13 -5.54
C ALA A 163 -9.72 6.95 -6.81
N SER A 164 -8.46 7.15 -7.17
CA SER A 164 -8.05 7.74 -8.46
C SER A 164 -6.95 6.90 -9.10
N PHE A 165 -6.78 7.01 -10.41
CA PHE A 165 -5.81 6.19 -11.17
C PHE A 165 -4.85 7.06 -11.97
N PRO A 166 -3.98 7.82 -11.28
CA PRO A 166 -3.08 8.77 -11.90
C PRO A 166 -1.98 8.14 -12.77
N VAL A 167 -1.59 6.91 -12.45
CA VAL A 167 -0.52 6.17 -13.12
C VAL A 167 -1.11 5.25 -14.19
N PRO A 168 -0.54 5.22 -15.41
CA PRO A 168 -0.98 4.30 -16.45
C PRO A 168 -0.92 2.85 -16.00
N ASP A 169 -1.91 2.07 -16.40
CA ASP A 169 -1.96 0.65 -16.10
C ASP A 169 -0.73 -0.10 -16.64
N THR A 170 -0.16 -0.99 -15.83
CA THR A 170 0.94 -1.86 -16.27
C THR A 170 0.38 -3.13 -16.89
N THR A 171 0.70 -3.34 -18.18
CA THR A 171 0.31 -4.56 -18.89
C THR A 171 1.46 -5.57 -18.87
N SER A 172 1.17 -6.80 -18.42
CA SER A 172 2.12 -7.91 -18.41
C SER A 172 1.48 -9.20 -18.90
N SER A 173 2.26 -10.28 -19.05
CA SER A 173 1.73 -11.61 -19.35
C SER A 173 0.76 -12.13 -18.28
N ALA A 174 0.82 -11.59 -17.05
CA ALA A 174 -0.09 -11.94 -15.96
C ALA A 174 -1.42 -11.17 -16.02
N GLY A 175 -1.53 -10.13 -16.86
CA GLY A 175 -2.71 -9.27 -16.98
C GLY A 175 -2.38 -7.79 -16.83
N VAL A 176 -3.43 -6.99 -16.63
CA VAL A 176 -3.36 -5.54 -16.45
C VAL A 176 -3.43 -5.20 -14.96
N ALA A 177 -2.39 -4.54 -14.45
CA ALA A 177 -2.33 -4.05 -13.07
C ALA A 177 -2.62 -2.55 -13.03
N ARG A 178 -3.62 -2.16 -12.22
CA ARG A 178 -3.95 -0.76 -11.94
C ARG A 178 -3.20 -0.26 -10.72
N HIS A 179 -2.99 1.05 -10.66
CA HIS A 179 -2.19 1.71 -9.63
C HIS A 179 -3.01 2.81 -8.93
N PRO A 180 -3.92 2.42 -8.00
CA PRO A 180 -4.83 3.36 -7.39
C PRO A 180 -4.12 4.26 -6.37
N PHE A 181 -4.52 5.52 -6.35
CA PHE A 181 -4.28 6.44 -5.24
C PHE A 181 -5.59 6.58 -4.47
N PHE A 182 -5.50 6.77 -3.16
CA PHE A 182 -6.69 6.93 -2.31
C PHE A 182 -6.59 8.21 -1.50
N THR A 183 -7.55 9.11 -1.68
CA THR A 183 -7.58 10.43 -1.04
C THR A 183 -8.69 10.49 0.01
N PHE A 184 -8.42 11.10 1.15
CA PHE A 184 -9.39 11.32 2.22
C PHE A 184 -9.03 12.56 3.06
N PRO A 185 -10.01 13.27 3.64
CA PRO A 185 -9.74 14.45 4.46
C PRO A 185 -9.03 14.08 5.78
N CYS A 186 -8.08 14.92 6.17
CA CYS A 186 -7.48 14.89 7.51
C CYS A 186 -8.49 15.40 8.55
N ARG A 187 -8.56 14.76 9.72
CA ARG A 187 -9.53 15.13 10.76
C ARG A 187 -9.26 16.50 11.40
N ASP A 188 -8.01 16.96 11.39
CA ASP A 188 -7.56 18.14 12.15
C ASP A 188 -7.46 19.42 11.29
N GLY A 189 -7.98 19.44 10.06
CA GLY A 189 -7.98 20.64 9.23
C GLY A 189 -8.43 20.43 7.78
N PRO A 190 -8.35 21.46 6.92
CA PRO A 190 -8.72 21.37 5.50
C PRO A 190 -7.72 20.57 4.65
N ARG A 191 -6.77 19.88 5.29
CA ARG A 191 -5.69 19.15 4.63
C ARG A 191 -6.23 17.81 4.16
N GLU A 192 -5.84 17.39 2.95
CA GLU A 192 -6.16 16.06 2.43
C GLU A 192 -4.97 15.13 2.62
N LEU A 193 -5.24 13.87 2.90
CA LEU A 193 -4.26 12.80 2.94
C LEU A 193 -4.44 11.93 1.70
N GLN A 194 -3.33 11.52 1.09
CA GLN A 194 -3.36 10.69 -0.10
C GLN A 194 -2.36 9.54 0.01
N TRP A 195 -2.87 8.31 -0.15
CA TRP A 195 -2.03 7.16 -0.41
C TRP A 195 -1.55 7.19 -1.85
N GLN A 196 -0.24 7.29 -2.04
CA GLN A 196 0.41 7.29 -3.34
C GLN A 196 1.20 5.99 -3.51
N ILE A 197 0.99 5.30 -4.64
CA ILE A 197 1.84 4.17 -4.99
C ILE A 197 3.21 4.70 -5.40
N TYR A 198 4.27 4.03 -4.96
CA TYR A 198 5.60 4.29 -5.48
C TYR A 198 6.08 3.06 -6.24
N PRO A 199 5.69 2.92 -7.52
CA PRO A 199 6.12 1.80 -8.33
C PRO A 199 7.61 2.00 -8.66
N ALA A 200 8.50 1.36 -7.90
CA ALA A 200 9.86 1.18 -8.37
C ALA A 200 9.86 -0.01 -9.34
N ASP A 201 10.37 0.20 -10.56
CA ASP A 201 10.70 -0.86 -11.51
C ASP A 201 11.43 -1.99 -10.76
N SER A 202 10.74 -3.11 -10.54
CA SER A 202 11.20 -4.34 -9.86
C SER A 202 11.32 -4.36 -8.32
N GLY A 203 10.68 -3.45 -7.58
CA GLY A 203 10.57 -3.50 -6.10
C GLY A 203 9.28 -4.17 -5.59
N PRO A 204 9.16 -4.46 -4.28
CA PRO A 204 7.90 -4.88 -3.68
C PRO A 204 6.98 -3.66 -3.57
N LEU A 205 5.67 -3.89 -3.45
CA LEU A 205 4.69 -2.82 -3.35
C LEU A 205 5.00 -1.88 -2.17
N ARG A 206 5.06 -0.58 -2.47
CA ARG A 206 5.22 0.49 -1.48
C ARG A 206 4.14 1.53 -1.69
N TYR A 207 3.45 1.87 -0.61
CA TYR A 207 2.54 3.01 -0.55
C TYR A 207 3.06 4.02 0.45
N MET A 208 2.96 5.30 0.12
CA MET A 208 3.28 6.41 1.01
C MET A 208 2.02 7.22 1.24
N LEU A 209 1.69 7.48 2.50
CA LEU A 209 0.64 8.42 2.87
C LEU A 209 1.27 9.81 2.94
N VAL A 210 0.83 10.70 2.06
CA VAL A 210 1.35 12.05 1.94
C VAL A 210 0.25 13.03 2.33
N GLU A 211 0.59 14.05 3.11
CA GLU A 211 -0.28 15.18 3.36
C GLU A 211 -0.20 16.18 2.20
N MET A 212 -1.35 16.44 1.57
CA MET A 212 -1.47 17.35 0.44
C MET A 212 -1.56 18.79 0.98
N SER A 213 -0.57 19.62 0.65
CA SER A 213 -0.57 21.06 0.90
C SER A 213 -0.52 21.82 -0.42
N ASP A 214 -1.00 23.07 -0.45
CA ASP A 214 -0.93 23.92 -1.65
C ASP A 214 0.52 24.14 -2.17
N GLU A 215 1.52 23.98 -1.30
CA GLU A 215 2.94 24.01 -1.67
C GLU A 215 3.43 22.70 -2.28
N ALA A 216 2.97 21.55 -1.76
CA ALA A 216 3.24 20.23 -2.34
C ALA A 216 2.61 20.10 -3.74
N VAL A 217 1.50 20.78 -3.99
CA VAL A 217 0.78 20.81 -5.28
C VAL A 217 1.59 21.51 -6.39
N ASN A 218 2.54 22.38 -6.04
CA ASN A 218 3.36 23.12 -7.02
C ASN A 218 4.77 22.55 -7.19
N ASN A 219 5.16 21.54 -6.39
CA ASN A 219 6.48 20.92 -6.47
C ASN A 219 6.39 19.55 -7.15
N VAL A 220 7.08 19.41 -8.28
CA VAL A 220 7.24 18.15 -9.03
C VAL A 220 8.18 17.16 -8.30
N ALA A 221 8.92 17.63 -7.30
CA ALA A 221 9.89 16.83 -6.56
C ALA A 221 9.24 15.71 -5.73
N GLU A 222 10.03 14.69 -5.35
CA GLU A 222 9.62 13.67 -4.36
C GLU A 222 9.02 14.35 -3.11
N PRO A 223 7.96 13.77 -2.52
CA PRO A 223 7.32 14.37 -1.35
C PRO A 223 8.37 14.59 -0.25
N LYS A 224 8.35 15.78 0.35
CA LYS A 224 9.31 16.10 1.39
C LYS A 224 9.12 15.14 2.56
N PRO A 225 10.19 14.76 3.28
CA PRO A 225 10.07 13.90 4.44
C PRO A 225 9.00 14.38 5.45
N GLU A 226 8.90 15.69 5.66
CA GLU A 226 7.93 16.32 6.57
C GLU A 226 6.45 16.15 6.18
N ASP A 227 6.16 15.88 4.91
CA ASP A 227 4.80 15.67 4.38
C ASP A 227 4.41 14.17 4.41
N ILE A 228 5.38 13.27 4.57
CA ILE A 228 5.12 11.83 4.62
C ILE A 228 4.63 11.48 6.03
N ARG A 229 3.39 10.98 6.12
CA ARG A 229 2.73 10.61 7.38
C ARG A 229 2.84 9.11 7.69
N ALA A 230 2.88 8.29 6.65
CA ALA A 230 3.04 6.84 6.81
C ALA A 230 3.67 6.20 5.57
N ILE A 231 4.32 5.05 5.75
CA ILE A 231 4.82 4.24 4.64
C ILE A 231 4.45 2.78 4.87
N TYR A 232 3.72 2.18 3.93
CA TYR A 232 3.50 0.75 3.89
C TYR A 232 4.53 0.07 2.98
N HIS A 233 5.18 -0.95 3.51
CA HIS A 233 6.06 -1.85 2.78
C HIS A 233 5.49 -3.27 2.76
N HIS A 234 5.23 -3.76 1.56
CA HIS A 234 4.87 -5.16 1.38
C HIS A 234 6.07 -6.08 1.64
N ILE A 235 5.85 -7.15 2.40
CA ILE A 235 6.81 -8.23 2.61
C ILE A 235 6.51 -9.34 1.61
N GLY A 236 7.43 -9.58 0.68
CA GLY A 236 7.31 -10.63 -0.32
C GLY A 236 8.33 -10.49 -1.45
N GLN A 237 8.60 -11.59 -2.16
CA GLN A 237 9.54 -11.62 -3.29
C GLN A 237 8.84 -11.58 -4.67
N SER A 238 7.52 -11.70 -4.71
CA SER A 238 6.73 -11.76 -5.95
C SER A 238 6.26 -10.37 -6.41
N PRO A 239 5.87 -10.20 -7.69
CA PRO A 239 5.25 -8.98 -8.19
C PRO A 239 4.05 -8.64 -7.31
N SER A 240 4.22 -7.65 -6.45
CA SER A 240 3.40 -7.56 -5.26
C SER A 240 1.96 -7.17 -5.54
N LEU A 241 1.60 -6.74 -6.75
CA LEU A 241 0.22 -6.45 -7.16
C LEU A 241 -0.54 -7.70 -7.66
N SER A 242 0.16 -8.78 -8.05
CA SER A 242 -0.47 -10.00 -8.56
C SER A 242 -0.82 -11.03 -7.47
N LEU A 243 -0.53 -10.73 -6.20
CA LEU A 243 -0.80 -11.62 -5.08
C LEU A 243 -2.24 -11.46 -4.61
N SER A 244 -2.85 -12.56 -4.16
CA SER A 244 -4.20 -12.58 -3.55
C SER A 244 -4.20 -12.25 -2.05
N SER A 245 -3.01 -12.14 -1.45
CA SER A 245 -2.81 -11.77 -0.06
C SER A 245 -1.80 -10.63 0.09
N SER A 246 -1.91 -9.91 1.20
CA SER A 246 -1.01 -8.86 1.63
C SER A 246 -0.38 -9.24 2.96
N GLU A 247 0.91 -9.02 3.08
CA GLU A 247 1.68 -9.07 4.33
C GLU A 247 2.63 -7.87 4.30
N GLY A 248 2.84 -7.18 5.40
CA GLY A 248 3.73 -6.01 5.37
C GLY A 248 3.97 -5.34 6.70
N VAL A 249 4.76 -4.26 6.65
CA VAL A 249 4.94 -3.34 7.76
C VAL A 249 4.40 -1.96 7.39
N LEU A 250 3.82 -1.29 8.37
CA LEU A 250 3.35 0.09 8.29
C LEU A 250 4.20 0.93 9.24
N LEU A 251 4.99 1.83 8.65
CA LEU A 251 5.76 2.83 9.38
C LEU A 251 4.88 4.07 9.63
N LEU A 252 4.88 4.53 10.87
CA LEU A 252 4.05 5.62 11.37
C LEU A 252 4.89 6.59 12.18
N GLN A 253 4.43 7.84 12.23
CA GLN A 253 4.95 8.80 13.18
C GLN A 253 4.44 8.44 14.59
N PRO A 254 5.31 8.34 15.61
CA PRO A 254 4.88 8.11 16.98
C PRO A 254 4.05 9.32 17.46
N ASP A 255 2.99 9.04 18.22
CA ASP A 255 1.95 9.96 18.68
C ASP A 255 2.35 11.45 18.81
N TYR A 256 1.70 12.30 18.02
CA TYR A 256 1.28 13.63 18.47
C TYR A 256 0.02 13.47 19.36
N PRO A 257 -0.40 14.42 20.21
CA PRO A 257 -1.43 14.23 21.27
C PRO A 257 -2.82 13.68 20.83
N THR A 258 -3.07 13.48 19.53
CA THR A 258 -4.27 12.85 18.93
C THR A 258 -4.00 11.44 18.37
N GLY A 259 -2.84 10.84 18.70
CA GLY A 259 -2.16 9.79 17.93
C GLY A 259 -2.93 8.50 17.67
N VAL A 260 -3.64 7.95 18.65
CA VAL A 260 -4.40 6.69 18.50
C VAL A 260 -5.53 6.81 17.46
N VAL A 261 -6.17 7.99 17.39
CA VAL A 261 -7.30 8.23 16.47
C VAL A 261 -6.82 8.33 15.02
N LEU A 262 -5.67 8.98 14.82
CA LEU A 262 -5.06 9.11 13.50
C LEU A 262 -4.47 7.77 13.06
N GLU A 263 -3.78 7.05 13.95
CA GLU A 263 -3.22 5.72 13.65
C GLU A 263 -4.30 4.75 13.19
N GLY A 264 -5.42 4.65 13.91
CA GLY A 264 -6.54 3.79 13.52
C GLY A 264 -7.14 4.18 12.16
N ALA A 265 -7.25 5.47 11.85
CA ALA A 265 -7.72 5.93 10.53
C ALA A 265 -6.72 5.60 9.40
N VAL A 266 -5.42 5.78 9.65
CA VAL A 266 -4.35 5.44 8.70
C VAL A 266 -4.34 3.94 8.43
N LEU A 267 -4.38 3.11 9.48
CA LEU A 267 -4.42 1.65 9.35
C LEU A 267 -5.71 1.18 8.65
N ALA A 268 -6.86 1.73 9.02
CA ALA A 268 -8.14 1.38 8.38
C ALA A 268 -8.17 1.79 6.88
N SER A 269 -7.68 2.99 6.55
CA SER A 269 -7.55 3.43 5.15
C SER A 269 -6.60 2.54 4.34
N LEU A 270 -5.49 2.10 4.94
CA LEU A 270 -4.56 1.16 4.33
C LEU A 270 -5.22 -0.20 4.10
N LEU A 271 -5.97 -0.73 5.07
CA LEU A 271 -6.68 -2.01 4.90
C LEU A 271 -7.71 -1.95 3.78
N GLY A 272 -8.47 -0.85 3.69
CA GLY A 272 -9.40 -0.62 2.58
C GLY A 272 -8.68 -0.57 1.24
N LEU A 273 -7.58 0.18 1.16
CA LEU A 273 -6.72 0.25 -0.02
C LEU A 273 -6.18 -1.14 -0.42
N LEU A 274 -5.60 -1.88 0.52
CA LEU A 274 -5.03 -3.20 0.24
C LEU A 274 -6.12 -4.17 -0.21
N TRP A 275 -7.30 -4.13 0.40
CA TRP A 275 -8.44 -4.92 -0.04
C TRP A 275 -8.83 -4.60 -1.49
N ARG A 276 -8.91 -3.33 -1.85
CA ARG A 276 -9.21 -2.88 -3.21
C ARG A 276 -8.16 -3.36 -4.20
N VAL A 277 -6.88 -3.12 -3.91
CA VAL A 277 -5.77 -3.55 -4.75
C VAL A 277 -5.76 -5.06 -4.97
N ARG A 278 -6.15 -5.85 -3.95
CA ARG A 278 -6.24 -7.32 -4.04
C ARG A 278 -7.52 -7.82 -4.72
N GLY A 279 -8.60 -7.05 -4.66
CA GLY A 279 -9.86 -7.30 -5.34
C GLY A 279 -9.88 -6.83 -6.80
N MET A 280 -8.94 -5.98 -7.20
CA MET A 280 -8.67 -5.66 -8.60
C MET A 280 -8.02 -6.89 -9.25
N GLU A 281 -8.85 -7.88 -9.58
CA GLU A 281 -8.40 -9.06 -10.32
C GLU A 281 -7.62 -8.63 -11.57
N LEU A 282 -6.45 -9.22 -11.79
CA LEU A 282 -5.73 -9.08 -13.04
C LEU A 282 -6.64 -9.56 -14.17
N LYS A 283 -7.19 -8.63 -14.95
CA LYS A 283 -7.92 -9.01 -16.15
C LYS A 283 -6.94 -9.77 -17.04
N PRO A 284 -7.18 -11.06 -17.36
CA PRO A 284 -6.33 -11.75 -18.31
C PRO A 284 -6.40 -10.99 -19.63
N LEU A 285 -5.25 -10.87 -20.30
CA LEU A 285 -5.22 -10.31 -21.65
C LEU A 285 -6.21 -11.12 -22.50
N ALA A 286 -7.26 -10.46 -22.98
CA ALA A 286 -8.15 -11.04 -23.95
C ALA A 286 -7.33 -11.29 -25.23
N TYR A 287 -6.76 -12.49 -25.36
CA TYR A 287 -6.32 -13.01 -26.65
C TYR A 287 -7.56 -13.39 -27.45
N ASP A 288 -8.34 -12.36 -27.82
CA ASP A 288 -9.41 -12.50 -28.80
C ASP A 288 -8.89 -11.98 -30.14
N VAL A 289 -7.82 -12.62 -30.62
CA VAL A 289 -7.62 -12.73 -32.07
C VAL A 289 -8.37 -13.97 -32.48
N GLN A 290 -9.53 -13.74 -33.09
CA GLN A 290 -10.19 -14.69 -33.97
C GLN A 290 -9.15 -15.36 -34.88
N GLN A 291 -8.63 -16.52 -34.48
CA GLN A 291 -8.08 -17.46 -35.45
C GLN A 291 -9.26 -18.08 -36.16
N GLY A 292 -9.75 -17.33 -37.16
CA GLY A 292 -10.61 -17.86 -38.21
C GLY A 292 -10.00 -19.17 -38.70
N GLY A 293 -10.81 -20.23 -38.65
CA GLY A 293 -10.38 -21.60 -38.80
C GLY A 293 -9.49 -21.82 -40.01
N LYS A 294 -8.22 -22.15 -39.77
CA LYS A 294 -7.41 -22.88 -40.75
C LYS A 294 -7.67 -24.36 -40.56
N LYS A 295 -8.58 -24.85 -41.41
CA LYS A 295 -8.85 -26.27 -41.63
C LYS A 295 -7.53 -27.05 -41.70
N SER A 296 -7.47 -28.10 -40.88
CA SER A 296 -6.63 -29.27 -41.05
C SER A 296 -6.45 -29.63 -42.53
N PHE A 297 -5.23 -29.54 -43.04
CA PHE A 297 -4.88 -29.98 -44.40
C PHE A 297 -3.49 -30.63 -44.47
N LEU A 298 -3.17 -31.51 -43.51
CA LEU A 298 -2.02 -32.42 -43.63
C LEU A 298 -2.37 -33.83 -43.13
N ARG A 299 -3.43 -34.41 -43.72
CA ARG A 299 -3.69 -35.86 -43.64
C ARG A 299 -4.12 -36.41 -45.00
N ARG A 300 -3.21 -36.30 -45.98
CA ARG A 300 -3.17 -37.15 -47.19
C ARG A 300 -1.89 -36.85 -47.94
N VAL A 301 -0.94 -37.78 -47.85
CA VAL A 301 -0.05 -38.31 -48.90
C VAL A 301 1.09 -38.97 -48.13
N LEU A 302 0.96 -40.29 -47.95
CA LEU A 302 2.01 -41.32 -47.91
C LEU A 302 1.33 -42.65 -47.54
N LYS A 303 0.49 -43.11 -48.48
CA LYS A 303 0.27 -44.52 -48.78
C LYS A 303 0.23 -44.59 -50.30
N GLY A 304 1.37 -44.99 -50.85
CA GLY A 304 1.67 -45.32 -52.23
C GLY A 304 2.96 -46.10 -52.16
#